data_AF-A0ABD0Z588-F1
#
_entry.id   AF-A0ABD0Z588-F1
#
_cell.length_a   1.000
_cell.length_b   1.000
_cell.length_c   1.000
_cell.angle_alpha   90.00
_cell.angle_beta   90.00
_cell.angle_gamma   90.00
#
_symmetry.space_group_name_H-M   'P 1'
#
loop_
_entity.id
_entity.type
_entity.pdbx_description
1 polymer ?
#
loop_
_entity_poly.entity_id
_entity_poly.type
_entity_poly.pdbx_seq_one_letter_code
_entity_poly.pdbx_strand_id
1 'polypeptide(L)'
;MALPYGPNFRMAVLIGEAEIEDDQEHNESLSAAMVAVDLLSSARLALKLDSVYTKYSAQYLVDKAKYSEVTVKDCLELALKKGIPKAHDWPVSNPPSSYKPALVSMKGQVIEPKDMEEVCDFLVHQPVGAKLHVFHPHIDLQQNGIYCGSSGEPSSYVGLRDGVIVGVEKIQGKAIATVKV
;
A
#
# COMPACT_ATOMS: atom_id res chain seq x y z
N MET A 1 23.55 -17.70 -6.92
CA MET A 1 24.14 -16.75 -5.94
C MET A 1 22.98 -16.02 -5.29
N ALA A 2 22.63 -16.38 -4.05
CA ALA A 2 21.47 -15.80 -3.34
C ALA A 2 21.97 -14.67 -2.42
N LEU A 3 21.28 -13.53 -2.46
CA LEU A 3 21.49 -12.40 -1.55
C LEU A 3 21.14 -12.78 -0.11
N PRO A 4 21.77 -12.13 0.90
CA PRO A 4 21.66 -12.52 2.30
C PRO A 4 20.40 -11.91 2.92
N TYR A 5 19.26 -12.59 2.82
CA TYR A 5 18.10 -12.23 3.63
C TYR A 5 18.28 -12.77 5.05
N GLY A 6 18.14 -11.90 6.05
CA GLY A 6 18.20 -12.27 7.47
C GLY A 6 17.16 -13.36 7.81
N PRO A 7 17.50 -14.38 8.61
CA PRO A 7 16.77 -15.66 8.64
C PRO A 7 15.42 -15.69 9.39
N ASN A 8 14.90 -14.56 9.89
CA ASN A 8 13.87 -14.58 10.94
C ASN A 8 12.56 -13.82 10.66
N PHE A 9 12.33 -13.37 9.42
CA PHE A 9 11.09 -12.67 9.05
C PHE A 9 10.23 -13.51 8.11
N ARG A 10 8.94 -13.64 8.43
CA ARG A 10 7.93 -14.30 7.59
C ARG A 10 6.73 -13.36 7.43
N MET A 11 5.82 -13.57 6.49
CA MET A 11 4.70 -12.64 6.26
C MET A 11 3.37 -13.39 6.22
N ALA A 12 2.30 -12.82 6.73
CA ALA A 12 0.94 -13.32 6.55
C ALA A 12 0.22 -12.35 5.60
N VAL A 13 -0.27 -12.86 4.47
CA VAL A 13 -1.01 -12.07 3.49
C VAL A 13 -2.49 -12.29 3.75
N LEU A 14 -3.24 -11.21 3.99
CA LEU A 14 -4.69 -11.24 3.96
C LEU A 14 -5.13 -10.65 2.62
N ILE A 15 -5.62 -11.51 1.73
CA ILE A 15 -6.27 -11.07 0.49
C ILE A 15 -7.71 -10.70 0.88
N GLY A 16 -8.03 -9.41 0.87
CA GLY A 16 -9.37 -8.94 1.19
C GLY A 16 -10.37 -9.37 0.11
N GLU A 17 -11.60 -9.68 0.52
CA GLU A 17 -12.77 -9.79 -0.38
C GLU A 17 -13.09 -8.39 -0.96
N ALA A 18 -12.33 -7.98 -1.98
CA ALA A 18 -12.82 -7.05 -2.98
C ALA A 18 -13.12 -7.88 -4.22
N GLU A 19 -14.32 -7.76 -4.77
CA GLU A 19 -14.67 -8.39 -6.05
C GLU A 19 -13.62 -7.96 -7.09
N ILE A 20 -12.74 -8.88 -7.45
CA ILE A 20 -11.80 -8.72 -8.56
C ILE A 20 -12.63 -8.98 -9.81
N GLU A 21 -13.17 -7.92 -10.41
CA GLU A 21 -13.48 -7.98 -11.84
C GLU A 21 -12.17 -8.13 -12.59
N ASP A 22 -12.14 -9.20 -13.38
CA ASP A 22 -11.05 -9.69 -14.20
C ASP A 22 -10.64 -8.67 -15.28
N ASP A 23 -9.33 -8.60 -15.54
CA ASP A 23 -8.70 -8.05 -16.75
C ASP A 23 -8.77 -6.53 -17.06
N GLN A 24 -8.18 -5.71 -16.18
CA GLN A 24 -7.58 -4.44 -16.59
C GLN A 24 -6.07 -4.49 -16.29
N GLU A 25 -5.25 -4.23 -17.32
CA GLU A 25 -3.78 -4.07 -17.23
C GLU A 25 -3.38 -3.54 -15.85
N HIS A 26 -2.54 -4.27 -15.12
CA HIS A 26 -2.11 -3.92 -13.77
C HIS A 26 -1.39 -2.56 -13.81
N ASN A 27 -2.15 -1.48 -13.71
CA ASN A 27 -1.63 -0.13 -13.77
C ASN A 27 -0.91 0.13 -12.45
N GLU A 28 0.40 -0.08 -12.46
CA GLU A 28 1.27 0.06 -11.30
C GLU A 28 1.08 1.42 -10.60
N SER A 29 0.88 2.49 -11.37
CA SER A 29 0.58 3.82 -10.85
C SER A 29 -0.76 3.89 -10.10
N LEU A 30 -1.80 3.20 -10.60
CA LEU A 30 -3.09 3.14 -9.92
C LEU A 30 -2.99 2.31 -8.63
N SER A 31 -2.28 1.17 -8.68
CA SER A 31 -2.00 0.34 -7.50
C SER A 31 -1.27 1.14 -6.41
N ALA A 32 -0.19 1.84 -6.80
CA ALA A 32 0.56 2.71 -5.90
C ALA A 32 -0.32 3.84 -5.32
N ALA A 33 -1.19 4.45 -6.14
CA ALA A 33 -2.13 5.46 -5.68
C ALA A 33 -3.17 4.90 -4.71
N MET A 34 -3.66 3.67 -4.93
CA MET A 34 -4.60 2.98 -4.02
C MET A 34 -3.96 2.73 -2.65
N VAL A 35 -2.73 2.23 -2.62
CA VAL A 35 -1.97 2.04 -1.38
C VAL A 35 -1.74 3.38 -0.67
N ALA A 36 -1.37 4.43 -1.41
CA ALA A 36 -1.17 5.75 -0.83
C ALA A 36 -2.45 6.33 -0.19
N VAL A 37 -3.61 6.22 -0.85
CA VAL A 37 -4.87 6.71 -0.25
C VAL A 37 -5.29 5.87 0.95
N ASP A 38 -5.02 4.57 0.98
CA ASP A 38 -5.32 3.72 2.13
C ASP A 38 -4.45 4.09 3.34
N LEU A 39 -3.15 4.33 3.12
CA LEU A 39 -2.23 4.84 4.15
C LEU A 39 -2.70 6.19 4.70
N LEU A 40 -3.07 7.13 3.83
CA LEU A 40 -3.58 8.44 4.25
C LEU A 40 -4.88 8.32 5.05
N SER A 41 -5.82 7.51 4.57
CA SER A 41 -7.12 7.30 5.22
C SER A 41 -6.94 6.68 6.60
N SER A 42 -6.08 5.65 6.68
CA SER A 42 -5.81 4.93 7.93
C SER A 42 -5.04 5.78 8.93
N ALA A 43 -4.01 6.50 8.50
CA ALA A 43 -3.23 7.38 9.37
C ALA A 43 -4.11 8.50 9.94
N ARG A 44 -4.97 9.13 9.14
CA ARG A 44 -5.87 10.19 9.62
C ARG A 44 -6.91 9.68 10.60
N LEU A 45 -7.45 8.48 10.36
CA LEU A 45 -8.36 7.84 11.28
C LEU A 45 -7.66 7.51 12.61
N ALA A 46 -6.46 6.91 12.56
CA ALA A 46 -5.68 6.56 13.75
C ALA A 46 -5.30 7.79 14.58
N LEU A 47 -4.97 8.90 13.91
CA LEU A 47 -4.68 10.19 14.54
C LEU A 47 -5.94 10.98 14.95
N LYS A 48 -7.14 10.43 14.76
CA LYS A 48 -8.44 11.07 15.06
C LYS A 48 -8.62 12.42 14.37
N LEU A 49 -7.99 12.61 13.21
CA LEU A 49 -8.18 13.79 12.35
C LEU A 49 -9.49 13.68 11.57
N ASP A 50 -9.90 12.45 11.26
CA ASP A 50 -11.22 12.14 10.73
C ASP A 50 -12.00 11.31 11.76
N SER A 51 -13.31 11.55 11.86
CA SER A 51 -14.19 10.77 12.75
C SER A 51 -14.52 9.39 12.19
N VAL A 52 -14.34 9.19 10.89
CA VAL A 52 -14.62 7.95 10.15
C VAL A 52 -13.57 7.75 9.07
N TYR A 53 -13.38 6.50 8.64
CA TYR A 53 -12.51 6.19 7.51
C TYR A 53 -13.00 6.94 6.26
N THR A 54 -12.19 7.89 5.79
CA THR A 54 -12.54 8.74 4.65
C THR A 54 -11.89 8.19 3.38
N LYS A 55 -12.68 7.74 2.41
CA LYS A 55 -12.16 7.30 1.11
C LYS A 55 -11.69 8.51 0.30
N TYR A 56 -10.41 8.58 -0.03
CA TYR A 56 -9.82 9.58 -0.92
C TYR A 56 -9.68 9.07 -2.36
N SER A 57 -9.57 10.00 -3.32
CA SER A 57 -9.47 9.62 -4.74
C SER A 57 -8.05 9.22 -5.12
N ALA A 58 -7.85 7.94 -5.44
CA ALA A 58 -6.61 7.44 -6.02
C ALA A 58 -6.39 8.01 -7.44
N GLN A 59 -7.47 8.11 -8.23
CA GLN A 59 -7.43 8.66 -9.59
C GLN A 59 -6.91 10.10 -9.62
N TYR A 60 -7.26 10.92 -8.62
CA TYR A 60 -6.71 12.28 -8.50
C TYR A 60 -5.18 12.28 -8.42
N LEU A 61 -4.58 11.33 -7.70
CA LEU A 61 -3.13 11.23 -7.57
C LEU A 61 -2.48 10.86 -8.89
N VAL A 62 -3.08 9.91 -9.62
CA VAL A 62 -2.64 9.52 -10.97
C VAL A 62 -2.76 10.69 -11.95
N ASP A 63 -3.90 11.38 -11.99
CA ASP A 63 -4.15 12.51 -12.90
C ASP A 63 -3.27 13.73 -12.62
N LYS A 64 -2.84 13.92 -11.37
CA LYS A 64 -2.01 15.05 -10.94
C LYS A 64 -0.53 14.70 -10.83
N ALA A 65 -0.16 13.44 -10.97
CA ALA A 65 1.22 13.03 -11.11
C ALA A 65 1.79 13.61 -12.41
N LYS A 66 3.08 13.93 -12.38
CA LYS A 66 3.78 14.50 -13.53
C LYS A 66 4.35 13.43 -14.46
N TYR A 67 4.40 12.18 -13.99
CA TYR A 67 5.08 11.07 -14.62
C TYR A 67 4.07 9.96 -14.90
N SER A 68 4.34 9.15 -15.91
CA SER A 68 3.51 7.99 -16.28
C SER A 68 3.58 6.87 -15.24
N GLU A 69 4.69 6.77 -14.52
CA GLU A 69 4.92 5.79 -13.47
C GLU A 69 5.05 6.52 -12.13
N VAL A 70 4.21 6.16 -11.17
CA VAL A 70 4.06 6.87 -9.89
C VAL A 70 4.25 5.89 -8.76
N THR A 71 5.13 6.22 -7.81
CA THR A 71 5.31 5.40 -6.61
C THR A 71 4.37 5.82 -5.49
N VAL A 72 4.19 4.96 -4.48
CA VAL A 72 3.43 5.28 -3.26
C VAL A 72 3.97 6.56 -2.60
N LYS A 73 5.30 6.74 -2.59
CA LYS A 73 5.97 7.92 -2.05
C LYS A 73 5.58 9.19 -2.82
N ASP A 74 5.65 9.16 -4.14
CA ASP A 74 5.29 10.32 -4.97
C ASP A 74 3.83 10.74 -4.74
N CYS A 75 2.94 9.75 -4.63
CA CYS A 75 1.53 9.94 -4.29
C CYS A 75 1.34 10.60 -2.92
N LEU A 76 2.06 10.13 -1.88
CA LEU A 76 2.00 10.72 -0.54
C LEU A 76 2.55 12.14 -0.52
N GLU A 77 3.69 12.40 -1.16
CA GLU A 77 4.28 13.74 -1.26
C GLU A 77 3.36 14.71 -2.02
N LEU A 78 2.72 14.23 -3.09
CA LEU A 78 1.75 15.00 -3.86
C LEU A 78 0.54 15.39 -3.00
N ALA A 79 -0.01 14.44 -2.24
CA ALA A 79 -1.12 14.67 -1.32
C ALA A 79 -0.76 15.64 -0.19
N LEU A 80 0.44 15.53 0.38
CA LEU A 80 0.95 16.46 1.40
C LEU A 80 1.12 17.88 0.84
N LYS A 81 1.57 18.00 -0.41
CA LYS A 81 1.83 19.30 -1.04
C LYS A 81 0.56 20.00 -1.52
N LYS A 82 -0.39 19.27 -2.10
CA LYS A 82 -1.57 19.86 -2.77
C LYS A 82 -2.88 19.62 -2.03
N GLY A 83 -2.90 18.69 -1.07
CA GLY A 83 -4.14 18.10 -0.58
C GLY A 83 -4.70 17.07 -1.56
N ILE A 84 -5.80 16.43 -1.15
CA ILE A 84 -6.45 15.38 -1.93
C ILE A 84 -7.98 15.47 -1.74
N PRO A 85 -8.78 15.28 -2.80
CA PRO A 85 -10.24 15.26 -2.68
C PRO A 85 -10.72 13.91 -2.16
N LYS A 86 -11.94 13.89 -1.60
CA LYS A 86 -12.62 12.62 -1.30
C LYS A 86 -12.91 11.87 -2.61
N ALA A 87 -13.07 10.56 -2.52
CA ALA A 87 -13.28 9.71 -3.69
C ALA A 87 -14.51 10.13 -4.52
N HIS A 88 -15.60 10.54 -3.86
CA HIS A 88 -16.82 11.01 -4.55
C HIS A 88 -16.68 12.41 -5.17
N ASP A 89 -15.68 13.19 -4.73
CA ASP A 89 -15.43 14.54 -5.21
C ASP A 89 -14.48 14.55 -6.43
N TRP A 90 -14.00 13.40 -6.91
CA TRP A 90 -13.19 13.33 -8.11
C TRP A 90 -13.68 12.19 -9.02
N PRO A 91 -14.25 12.51 -10.18
CA PRO A 91 -14.77 11.48 -11.08
C PRO A 91 -13.63 10.62 -11.62
N VAL A 92 -13.93 9.34 -11.86
CA VAL A 92 -12.99 8.38 -12.47
C VAL A 92 -12.70 8.78 -13.92
N SER A 93 -13.65 9.44 -14.58
CA SER A 93 -13.52 10.01 -15.91
C SER A 93 -12.89 11.40 -15.83
N ASN A 94 -11.61 11.47 -16.23
CA ASN A 94 -10.74 12.65 -16.35
C ASN A 94 -11.53 13.99 -16.42
N PRO A 95 -11.73 14.67 -15.28
CA PRO A 95 -12.61 15.82 -15.23
C PRO A 95 -12.05 16.98 -16.07
N PRO A 96 -12.92 17.88 -16.57
CA PRO A 96 -12.46 19.07 -17.28
C PRO A 96 -11.50 19.87 -16.39
N SER A 97 -10.50 20.52 -17.00
CA SER A 97 -9.44 21.25 -16.27
C SER A 97 -9.97 22.37 -15.37
N SER A 98 -11.19 22.86 -15.61
CA SER A 98 -11.89 23.84 -14.78
C SER A 98 -12.52 23.27 -13.51
N TYR A 99 -12.62 21.94 -13.38
CA TYR A 99 -13.19 21.29 -12.20
C TYR A 99 -12.26 21.46 -10.99
N LYS A 100 -12.80 22.04 -9.91
CA LYS A 100 -12.08 22.32 -8.68
C LYS A 100 -12.78 21.59 -7.53
N PRO A 101 -12.31 20.38 -7.16
CA PRO A 101 -12.89 19.66 -6.04
C PRO A 101 -12.51 20.32 -4.72
N ALA A 102 -13.27 20.02 -3.65
CA ALA A 102 -12.86 20.37 -2.30
C ALA A 102 -11.65 19.50 -1.90
N LEU A 103 -10.51 20.13 -1.62
CA LEU A 103 -9.29 19.42 -1.23
C LEU A 103 -9.16 19.38 0.29
N VAL A 104 -8.88 18.20 0.83
CA VAL A 104 -8.51 18.04 2.23
C VAL A 104 -7.00 18.27 2.35
N SER A 105 -6.61 19.28 3.14
CA SER A 105 -5.21 19.56 3.41
C SER A 105 -4.62 18.48 4.32
N MET A 106 -3.48 17.94 3.89
CA MET A 106 -2.71 16.93 4.63
C MET A 106 -1.47 17.58 5.23
N LYS A 107 -1.16 17.27 6.48
CA LYS A 107 0.07 17.69 7.16
C LYS A 107 0.83 16.45 7.59
N GLY A 108 2.15 16.48 7.41
CA GLY A 108 3.02 15.37 7.73
C GLY A 108 4.26 15.36 6.85
N GLN A 109 5.02 14.28 6.99
CA GLN A 109 6.22 14.00 6.21
C GLN A 109 6.19 12.54 5.77
N VAL A 110 6.67 12.25 4.56
CA VAL A 110 6.92 10.88 4.14
C VAL A 110 8.27 10.44 4.71
N ILE A 111 8.27 9.38 5.48
CA ILE A 111 9.46 8.79 6.08
C ILE A 111 9.57 7.36 5.53
N GLU A 112 10.75 7.01 5.03
CA GLU A 112 11.08 5.64 4.63
C GLU A 112 11.81 4.98 5.80
N PRO A 113 11.19 3.98 6.46
CA PRO A 113 11.85 3.23 7.53
C PRO A 113 13.08 2.51 7.00
N LYS A 114 14.16 2.51 7.77
CA LYS A 114 15.43 1.86 7.40
C LYS A 114 15.43 0.36 7.67
N ASP A 115 14.71 -0.05 8.69
CA ASP A 115 14.64 -1.42 9.16
C ASP A 115 13.29 -1.75 9.78
N MET A 116 13.10 -3.02 10.13
CA MET A 116 11.85 -3.51 10.71
C MET A 116 11.60 -3.01 12.14
N GLU A 117 12.62 -2.57 12.86
CA GLU A 117 12.46 -2.00 14.21
C GLU A 117 11.75 -0.64 14.10
N GLU A 118 12.23 0.22 13.20
CA GLU A 118 11.55 1.48 12.87
C GLU A 118 10.12 1.23 12.35
N VAL A 119 9.90 0.19 11.53
CA VAL A 119 8.54 -0.19 11.07
C VAL A 119 7.64 -0.53 12.25
N CYS A 120 8.12 -1.29 13.24
CA CYS A 120 7.35 -1.65 14.43
C CYS A 120 6.99 -0.40 15.26
N ASP A 121 7.93 0.53 15.40
CA ASP A 121 7.69 1.81 16.09
C ASP A 121 6.57 2.63 15.40
N PHE A 122 6.54 2.65 14.07
CA PHE A 122 5.47 3.33 13.33
C PHE A 122 4.11 2.63 13.45
N LEU A 123 4.10 1.29 13.44
CA LEU A 123 2.88 0.49 13.51
C LEU A 123 2.08 0.68 14.80
N VAL A 124 2.71 1.17 15.88
CA VAL A 124 2.00 1.58 17.11
C VAL A 124 0.98 2.70 16.83
N HIS A 125 1.25 3.53 15.84
CA HIS A 125 0.49 4.75 15.57
C HIS A 125 -0.24 4.73 14.23
N GLN A 126 0.30 4.07 13.21
CA GLN A 126 -0.28 4.06 11.86
C GLN A 126 0.24 2.88 11.02
N PRO A 127 -0.53 2.43 10.00
CA PRO A 127 -0.03 1.47 9.03
C PRO A 127 1.16 1.98 8.22
N VAL A 128 1.96 1.06 7.70
CA VAL A 128 3.21 1.37 6.97
C VAL A 128 3.13 0.78 5.56
N GLY A 129 3.47 1.60 4.56
CA GLY A 129 3.56 1.13 3.17
C GLY A 129 4.77 0.22 2.96
N ALA A 130 4.62 -0.81 2.14
CA ALA A 130 5.67 -1.77 1.84
C ALA A 130 5.64 -2.20 0.37
N LYS A 131 6.79 -2.69 -0.12
CA LYS A 131 6.87 -3.42 -1.38
C LYS A 131 7.14 -4.89 -1.10
N LEU A 132 6.28 -5.76 -1.62
CA LEU A 132 6.31 -7.21 -1.45
C LEU A 132 6.84 -7.87 -2.72
N HIS A 133 7.86 -8.71 -2.58
CA HIS A 133 8.26 -9.61 -3.67
C HIS A 133 7.27 -10.76 -3.81
N VAL A 134 6.74 -10.95 -5.01
CA VAL A 134 5.69 -11.93 -5.29
C VAL A 134 6.22 -13.05 -6.19
N PHE A 135 5.85 -14.29 -5.82
CA PHE A 135 6.24 -15.52 -6.47
C PHE A 135 4.99 -16.39 -6.74
N HIS A 136 4.85 -16.88 -7.96
CA HIS A 136 3.79 -17.79 -8.38
C HIS A 136 4.33 -19.23 -8.39
N PRO A 137 3.53 -20.24 -7.97
CA PRO A 137 2.13 -20.15 -7.52
C PRO A 137 1.99 -19.84 -6.01
N HIS A 138 3.09 -19.65 -5.29
CA HIS A 138 3.09 -19.52 -3.83
C HIS A 138 2.15 -18.44 -3.28
N ILE A 139 2.01 -17.30 -3.96
CA ILE A 139 1.09 -16.24 -3.54
C ILE A 139 -0.39 -16.67 -3.64
N ASP A 140 -0.75 -17.41 -4.69
CA ASP A 140 -2.13 -17.81 -4.95
C ASP A 140 -2.55 -19.00 -4.07
N LEU A 141 -1.59 -19.85 -3.72
CA LEU A 141 -1.81 -21.02 -2.86
C LEU A 141 -1.93 -20.64 -1.37
N GLN A 142 -1.44 -19.47 -0.95
CA GLN A 142 -1.41 -19.05 0.45
C GLN A 142 -2.54 -18.09 0.80
N GLN A 143 -3.78 -18.58 0.66
CA GLN A 143 -4.99 -17.80 1.00
C GLN A 143 -5.18 -17.62 2.51
N ASN A 144 -4.73 -18.58 3.33
CA ASN A 144 -4.82 -18.54 4.81
C ASN A 144 -3.47 -18.89 5.50
N GLY A 145 -2.36 -18.71 4.79
CA GLY A 145 -1.04 -19.15 5.23
C GLY A 145 -0.02 -18.02 5.41
N ILE A 146 1.12 -18.37 5.99
CA ILE A 146 2.26 -17.46 6.13
C ILE A 146 3.09 -17.49 4.84
N TYR A 147 2.89 -16.49 3.98
CA TYR A 147 3.74 -16.23 2.83
C TYR A 147 5.22 -16.07 3.18
N CYS A 148 6.05 -16.93 2.59
CA CYS A 148 7.50 -16.97 2.81
C CYS A 148 8.32 -16.68 1.54
N GLY A 149 7.68 -16.29 0.44
CA GLY A 149 8.34 -16.19 -0.87
C GLY A 149 8.59 -17.58 -1.48
N SER A 150 9.66 -17.70 -2.28
CA SER A 150 10.07 -18.99 -2.86
C SER A 150 10.52 -19.95 -1.75
N SER A 151 9.78 -21.05 -1.56
CA SER A 151 10.03 -22.06 -0.51
C SER A 151 10.81 -23.30 -0.97
N GLY A 152 11.50 -23.21 -2.10
CA GLY A 152 12.34 -24.30 -2.64
C GLY A 152 11.62 -25.20 -3.63
N GLU A 153 10.28 -25.18 -3.68
CA GLU A 153 9.55 -25.70 -4.84
C GLU A 153 9.71 -24.77 -6.06
N PRO A 154 9.46 -25.28 -7.28
CA PRO A 154 9.48 -24.45 -8.49
C PRO A 154 8.54 -23.24 -8.34
N SER A 155 9.12 -22.06 -8.43
CA SER A 155 8.42 -20.79 -8.32
C SER A 155 8.95 -19.81 -9.35
N SER A 156 8.07 -19.02 -9.96
CA SER A 156 8.46 -17.92 -10.83
C SER A 156 8.28 -16.61 -10.09
N TYR A 157 9.30 -15.76 -10.13
CA TYR A 157 9.17 -14.38 -9.65
C TYR A 157 8.23 -13.60 -10.58
N VAL A 158 7.21 -12.98 -9.99
CA VAL A 158 6.14 -12.27 -10.73
C VAL A 158 6.36 -10.76 -10.70
N GLY A 159 7.03 -10.25 -9.67
CA GLY A 159 7.31 -8.82 -9.55
C GLY A 159 7.24 -8.32 -8.11
N LEU A 160 7.33 -7.00 -7.96
CA LEU A 160 7.09 -6.30 -6.72
C LEU A 160 5.65 -5.78 -6.73
N ARG A 161 4.93 -5.95 -5.61
CA ARG A 161 3.61 -5.35 -5.40
C ARG A 161 3.65 -4.39 -4.23
N ASP A 162 2.96 -3.27 -4.37
CA ASP A 162 2.75 -2.36 -3.24
C ASP A 162 1.72 -2.98 -2.28
N GLY A 163 1.91 -2.77 -0.98
CA GLY A 163 1.01 -3.24 0.06
C GLY A 163 1.11 -2.40 1.33
N VAL A 164 0.22 -2.68 2.27
CA VAL A 164 0.12 -2.00 3.57
C VAL A 164 0.34 -3.00 4.68
N ILE A 165 1.38 -2.79 5.49
CA ILE A 165 1.58 -3.51 6.74
C ILE A 165 0.63 -2.92 7.78
N VAL A 166 -0.25 -3.77 8.31
CA VAL A 166 -1.25 -3.36 9.32
C VAL A 166 -0.89 -3.84 10.72
N GLY A 167 0.05 -4.77 10.85
CA GLY A 167 0.49 -5.29 12.13
C GLY A 167 1.66 -6.25 11.99
N VAL A 168 2.34 -6.51 13.11
CA VAL A 168 3.39 -7.51 13.23
C VAL A 168 3.15 -8.32 14.50
N GLU A 169 3.22 -9.63 14.38
CA GLU A 169 3.03 -10.57 15.47
C GLU A 169 4.15 -11.61 15.50
N LYS A 170 4.49 -12.10 16.70
CA LYS A 170 5.58 -13.08 16.86
C LYS A 170 5.00 -14.49 16.98
N ILE A 171 5.12 -15.28 15.91
CA ILE A 171 4.63 -16.66 15.85
C ILE A 171 5.84 -17.60 15.83
N GLN A 172 5.91 -18.53 16.79
CA GLN A 172 7.02 -19.50 16.93
C GLN A 172 8.42 -18.84 16.92
N GLY A 173 8.55 -17.68 17.56
CA GLY A 173 9.81 -16.94 17.62
C GLY A 173 10.13 -16.09 16.39
N LYS A 174 9.32 -16.17 15.32
CA LYS A 174 9.51 -15.42 14.08
C LYS A 174 8.54 -14.23 14.04
N ALA A 175 9.02 -13.08 13.60
CA ALA A 175 8.17 -11.93 13.35
C ALA A 175 7.40 -12.14 12.05
N ILE A 176 6.08 -11.98 12.11
CA ILE A 176 5.14 -12.16 11.01
C ILE A 176 4.37 -10.87 10.80
N ALA A 177 4.55 -10.23 9.64
CA ALA A 177 3.80 -9.05 9.27
C ALA A 177 2.47 -9.43 8.60
N THR A 178 1.37 -8.83 9.04
CA THR A 178 0.09 -8.88 8.34
C THR A 178 0.08 -7.80 7.27
N VAL A 179 -0.07 -8.20 6.00
CA VAL A 179 -0.06 -7.28 4.86
C VAL A 179 -1.36 -7.36 4.08
N LYS A 180 -1.91 -6.19 3.78
CA LYS A 180 -2.99 -5.97 2.82
C LYS A 180 -2.35 -5.60 1.48
N VAL A 181 -2.60 -6.40 0.45
CA VAL A 181 -2.11 -6.20 -0.93
C VAL A 181 -3.28 -5.76 -1.80
#